data_AF-A0A2D2M571-F1
#
_entry.id   AF-A0A2D2M571-F1
#
_cell.length_a   1.000
_cell.length_b   1.000
_cell.length_c   1.000
_cell.angle_alpha   90.00
_cell.angle_beta   90.00
_cell.angle_gamma   90.00
#
_symmetry.space_group_name_H-M   'P 1'
#
loop_
_entity.id
_entity.type
_entity.pdbx_description
1 polymer ?
#
loop_
_entity_poly.entity_id
_entity_poly.type
_entity_poly.pdbx_seq_one_letter_code
_entity_poly.pdbx_strand_id
1 'polypeptide(L)' 'MRSIGITPGGLGVFEGGAVSALHWAGIALPVALSATLLFRGLSFWAPMLPGILVSRSALR' A
#
# COMPACT_ATOMS: atom_id res chain seq x y z
N MET A 1 -8.40 -8.17 16.71
CA MET A 1 -8.79 -8.71 15.39
C MET A 1 -7.58 -8.69 14.48
N ARG A 2 -6.98 -9.85 14.21
CA ARG A 2 -5.81 -9.97 13.32
C ARG A 2 -6.33 -10.37 11.95
N SER A 3 -6.54 -9.37 11.10
CA SER A 3 -6.92 -9.59 9.69
C SER A 3 -5.72 -10.20 8.98
N ILE A 4 -5.62 -11.52 9.02
CA ILE A 4 -4.79 -12.29 8.10
C ILE A 4 -5.64 -12.42 6.84
N GLY A 5 -5.62 -11.39 6.01
CA GLY A 5 -5.99 -11.55 4.61
C GLY A 5 -5.07 -12.59 3.99
N ILE A 6 -5.61 -13.42 3.10
CA ILE A 6 -4.88 -14.48 2.38
C ILE A 6 -3.66 -13.92 1.62
N THR A 7 -3.58 -12.61 1.45
CA THR A 7 -2.44 -11.91 0.85
C THR A 7 -1.47 -11.33 1.90
N PRO A 8 -0.15 -11.59 1.81
CA PRO A 8 0.82 -10.96 2.69
C PRO A 8 0.70 -9.43 2.63
N GLY A 9 0.58 -8.80 3.80
CA GLY A 9 0.45 -7.34 3.95
C GLY A 9 -0.95 -6.76 3.71
N GLY A 10 -1.95 -7.53 3.28
CA GLY A 10 -3.29 -7.01 2.98
C GLY A 10 -3.43 -6.35 1.59
N LEU A 11 -2.50 -6.65 0.68
CA LEU A 11 -2.59 -6.34 -0.76
C LEU A 11 -3.88 -6.96 -1.31
N GLY A 12 -4.78 -6.17 -1.91
CA GLY A 12 -6.11 -6.62 -2.33
C GLY A 12 -7.26 -6.13 -1.43
N VAL A 13 -7.28 -6.48 -0.14
CA VAL A 13 -8.38 -6.03 0.76
C VAL A 13 -8.30 -4.53 1.02
N PHE A 14 -7.09 -4.02 1.28
CA PHE A 14 -6.87 -2.60 1.49
C PHE A 14 -7.16 -1.80 0.23
N GLU A 15 -6.69 -2.29 -0.92
CA GLU A 15 -6.85 -1.59 -2.19
C GLU A 15 -8.31 -1.57 -2.63
N GLY A 16 -9.01 -2.71 -2.55
CA GLY A 16 -10.44 -2.77 -2.83
C GLY A 16 -11.27 -1.86 -1.93
N GLY A 17 -10.97 -1.81 -0.62
CA GLY A 17 -11.67 -0.95 0.33
C GLY A 17 -11.42 0.55 0.13
N ALA A 18 -10.16 0.94 -0.10
CA ALA A 18 -9.82 2.34 -0.32
C ALA A 18 -10.32 2.86 -1.68
N VAL A 19 -10.20 2.04 -2.73
CA VAL A 19 -10.72 2.39 -4.07
C VAL A 19 -12.24 2.47 -4.07
N SER A 20 -12.94 1.55 -3.40
CA SER A 20 -14.40 1.62 -3.30
C SER A 20 -14.86 2.85 -2.51
N ALA A 21 -14.18 3.19 -1.41
CA ALA A 21 -14.47 4.39 -0.65
C ALA A 21 -14.26 5.69 -1.46
N LEU A 22 -13.13 5.80 -2.17
CA LEU A 22 -12.85 6.94 -3.05
C LEU A 22 -13.85 7.02 -4.21
N HIS A 23 -14.21 5.88 -4.80
CA HIS A 23 -15.19 5.83 -5.87
C HIS A 23 -16.60 6.24 -5.39
N TRP A 24 -17.01 5.78 -4.20
CA TRP A 24 -18.25 6.22 -3.56
C TRP A 24 -18.24 7.71 -3.19
N ALA A 25 -17.07 8.28 -2.92
CA ALA A 25 -16.89 9.72 -2.77
C ALA A 25 -16.94 10.51 -4.09
N GLY A 26 -17.26 9.84 -5.21
CA GLY A 26 -17.43 10.47 -6.53
C GLY A 26 -16.13 10.58 -7.35
N ILE A 27 -15.04 9.98 -6.90
CA ILE A 27 -13.76 10.00 -7.62
C ILE A 27 -13.80 8.96 -8.74
N ALA A 28 -13.28 9.35 -9.91
CA ALA A 28 -13.16 8.43 -11.04
C ALA A 28 -12.34 7.19 -10.65
N LEU A 29 -12.80 6.00 -11.04
CA LEU A 29 -12.17 4.73 -10.66
C LEU A 29 -10.65 4.65 -10.98
N PRO A 30 -10.16 5.14 -12.13
CA PRO A 30 -8.71 5.15 -12.41
C PRO A 30 -7.93 6.05 -11.44
N VAL A 31 -8.53 7.18 -11.02
CA VAL A 31 -7.93 8.14 -10.08
C VAL A 31 -7.94 7.55 -8.68
N ALA A 32 -9.03 6.92 -8.26
CA ALA A 32 -9.15 6.23 -6.98
C ALA A 32 -8.11 5.10 -6.84
N LEU A 33 -7.93 4.28 -7.88
CA LEU A 33 -6.91 3.23 -7.94
C LEU A 33 -5.51 3.83 -7.82
N SER A 34 -5.21 4.85 -8.61
CA SER A 34 -3.90 5.51 -8.62
C SER A 34 -3.56 6.14 -7.27
N ALA A 35 -4.52 6.83 -6.65
CA ALA A 35 -4.37 7.43 -5.32
C ALA A 35 -4.10 6.36 -4.25
N THR A 36 -4.80 5.23 -4.31
CA THR A 36 -4.63 4.12 -3.38
C THR A 36 -3.26 3.46 -3.50
N LEU A 37 -2.80 3.24 -4.73
CA LEU A 37 -1.47 2.69 -5.01
C LEU A 37 -0.35 3.65 -4.57
N LEU A 38 -0.48 4.95 -4.86
CA LEU A 38 0.45 5.99 -4.40
C LEU A 38 0.55 6.03 -2.88
N PHE A 39 -0.61 6.08 -2.20
CA PHE A 39 -0.67 6.05 -0.74
C PHE A 39 0.04 4.82 -0.18
N ARG A 40 -0.23 3.64 -0.74
CA ARG A 40 0.38 2.39 -0.30
C ARG A 40 1.89 2.34 -0.55
N GLY A 41 2.35 2.80 -1.71
CA GLY A 41 3.77 2.88 -2.03
C GLY A 41 4.51 3.80 -1.07
N LEU A 42 3.94 4.96 -0.75
CA LEU A 42 4.56 5.90 0.18
C LEU A 42 4.50 5.41 1.64
N SER A 43 3.38 4.85 2.09
CA SER A 43 3.24 4.42 3.50
C SER A 43 3.96 3.12 3.81
N PHE A 44 4.09 2.20 2.85
CA PHE A 44 4.61 0.86 3.10
C PHE A 44 6.01 0.64 2.51
N TRP A 45 6.28 1.13 1.30
CA TRP A 45 7.57 0.93 0.63
C TRP A 45 8.58 2.03 0.93
N ALA A 46 8.17 3.31 1.03
CA ALA A 46 9.09 4.39 1.37
C ALA A 46 9.84 4.19 2.70
N PRO A 47 9.21 3.73 3.81
CA PRO A 47 9.95 3.43 5.04
C PRO A 47 10.83 2.17 4.94
N MET A 48 10.57 1.28 3.97
CA MET A 48 11.37 0.07 3.74
C MET A 48 12.71 0.39 3.06
N LEU A 49 12.74 1.40 2.18
CA LEU A 49 13.95 1.84 1.46
C LEU A 49 15.15 2.10 2.38
N PRO A 50 15.08 2.94 3.43
CA PRO A 50 16.22 3.17 4.32
C PRO A 50 16.65 1.90 5.05
N GLY A 51 15.70 1.05 5.47
CA GLY A 51 16.01 -0.23 6.10
C GLY A 51 16.84 -1.14 5.18
N ILE A 52 16.46 -1.24 3.91
CA ILE A 52 17.20 -2.02 2.91
C ILE A 52 18.60 -1.44 2.69
N LEU A 53 18.75 -0.11 2.59
CA LEU A 53 20.05 0.52 2.39
C LEU A 53 21.00 0.23 3.56
N VAL A 54 20.52 0.34 4.80
CA VAL A 54 21.29 0.02 6.00
C VAL A 54 21.67 -1.46 6.05
N SER A 55 20.71 -2.38 5.82
CA SER A 55 21.01 -3.81 5.79
C SER A 55 22.04 -4.18 4.72
N ARG A 56 21.99 -3.54 3.55
CA ARG A 56 22.98 -3.73 2.48
C ARG A 56 24.36 -3.20 2.85
N SER A 57 24.44 -2.13 3.65
CA SER A 57 25.71 -1.61 4.16
C SER A 57 26.32 -2.49 5.26
N ALA A 58 25.49 -3.17 6.07
CA ALA A 58 25.95 -4.07 7.13
C ALA A 58 26.45 -5.43 6.63
N LEU A 59 26.06 -5.84 5.42
CA LEU A 59 26.53 -7.06 4.76
C LEU A 59 27.79 -6.84 3.91
N ARG A 60 28.35 -5.64 3.94
CA ARG A 60 29.53 -5.23 3.15
C ARG A 60 30.71 -4.98 4.08
#